data_AF-A0A9N9BFA7-F1
#
_entry.id   AF-A0A9N9BFA7-F1
#
_cell.length_a   1.000
_cell.length_b   1.000
_cell.length_c   1.000
_cell.angle_alpha   90.00
_cell.angle_beta   90.00
_cell.angle_gamma   90.00
#
_symmetry.space_group_name_H-M   'P 1'
#
loop_
_entity.id
_entity.type
_entity.pdbx_description
1 polymer ?
#
loop_
_entity_poly.entity_id
_entity_poly.type
_entity_poly.pdbx_seq_one_letter_code
_entity_poly.pdbx_strand_id
1 'polypeptide(L)'
;KPNEDYYIKEIKSLKKEIKTLKDEKDKEFKSFKDKSDREIKSLKHECDKHKTDYNKLLTEHNNNVVLFNKEYEAQKTRYEMALANWRENYDHLNEQLNNKRKEYNKLSQTNDALREEASQYQSALGDAKNYRLGDNDANNPTQLTKDIEIIQDSISIFCKLKGGVDINEQQLTVLLEKYKCNIEEPGDKVLLKAALQRYIIETIIKKTEEYLKKELTPDEKNKHIELEVINSTFNYLTTIKQLIYTRKGTDEVSTAAPTKIRQLVTAVLGDRGFCLDNDGKEHEFVQELKIEIIEIMNGLRTIKKDDKRKENEELAAEIIRNVIKMFIFRIKVLEPPGEIEWIDNGAKIDPTTMEIGNLEDDDHEDYTVNLCSFPLIGVSLNSEKDRKVLVPAKIIAIKPPKAEQTTMNKFKNIIFKNTQ
;
A
#
# COMPACT_ATOMS: atom_id res chain seq x y z
N LYS A 1 -33.81 175.91 -36.28
CA LYS A 1 -32.38 175.66 -36.57
C LYS A 1 -31.65 175.40 -35.25
N PRO A 2 -30.75 174.41 -35.14
CA PRO A 2 -30.83 172.95 -35.38
C PRO A 2 -30.64 172.18 -34.04
N ASN A 3 -31.24 171.05 -33.64
CA ASN A 3 -31.58 169.73 -34.20
C ASN A 3 -30.43 168.74 -34.53
N GLU A 4 -29.27 168.88 -33.88
CA GLU A 4 -28.13 167.95 -34.03
C GLU A 4 -27.52 167.50 -32.68
N ASP A 5 -27.62 168.34 -31.64
CA ASP A 5 -26.98 168.10 -30.33
C ASP A 5 -27.64 166.96 -29.52
N TYR A 6 -28.92 166.66 -29.79
CA TYR A 6 -29.66 165.54 -29.20
C TYR A 6 -29.15 164.17 -29.71
N TYR A 7 -29.00 164.04 -31.03
CA TYR A 7 -28.52 162.80 -31.68
C TYR A 7 -27.05 162.49 -31.36
N ILE A 8 -26.20 163.51 -31.20
CA ILE A 8 -24.79 163.32 -30.80
C ILE A 8 -24.68 162.77 -29.37
N LYS A 9 -25.57 163.20 -28.45
CA LYS A 9 -25.64 162.66 -27.09
C LYS A 9 -26.12 161.21 -27.07
N GLU A 10 -27.11 160.86 -27.88
CA GLU A 10 -27.67 159.52 -27.96
C GLU A 10 -26.70 158.51 -28.61
N ILE A 11 -25.98 158.92 -29.68
CA ILE A 11 -24.91 158.12 -30.28
C ILE A 11 -23.74 157.91 -29.30
N LYS A 12 -23.38 158.91 -28.49
CA LYS A 12 -22.38 158.75 -27.43
C LYS A 12 -22.85 157.78 -26.34
N SER A 13 -24.14 157.80 -26.00
CA SER A 13 -24.75 156.86 -25.04
C SER A 13 -24.70 155.43 -25.56
N LEU A 14 -25.20 155.18 -26.78
CA LEU A 14 -25.23 153.86 -27.41
C LEU A 14 -23.82 153.29 -27.66
N LYS A 15 -22.85 154.14 -28.05
CA LYS A 15 -21.45 153.69 -28.17
C LYS A 15 -20.85 153.27 -26.83
N LYS A 16 -21.24 153.94 -25.75
CA LYS A 16 -20.81 153.57 -24.40
C LYS A 16 -21.44 152.23 -24.01
N GLU A 17 -22.73 152.06 -24.29
CA GLU A 17 -23.50 150.84 -24.01
C GLU A 17 -22.99 149.61 -24.78
N ILE A 18 -22.75 149.75 -26.09
CA ILE A 18 -22.13 148.72 -26.95
C ILE A 18 -20.73 148.36 -26.43
N LYS A 19 -19.96 149.34 -25.96
CA LYS A 19 -18.63 149.08 -25.40
C LYS A 19 -18.72 148.28 -24.10
N THR A 20 -19.64 148.63 -23.20
CA THR A 20 -19.90 147.83 -21.99
C THR A 20 -20.36 146.42 -22.32
N LEU A 21 -21.30 146.24 -23.25
CA LEU A 21 -21.77 144.92 -23.67
C LEU A 21 -20.67 144.07 -24.29
N LYS A 22 -19.77 144.70 -25.07
CA LYS A 22 -18.62 144.02 -25.66
C LYS A 22 -17.62 143.60 -24.59
N ASP A 23 -17.31 144.48 -23.65
CA ASP A 23 -16.42 144.18 -22.52
C ASP A 23 -17.01 143.09 -21.61
N GLU A 24 -18.33 143.04 -21.44
CA GLU A 24 -19.05 141.97 -20.71
C GLU A 24 -19.00 140.64 -21.46
N LYS A 25 -19.27 140.63 -22.77
CA LYS A 25 -19.21 139.41 -23.58
C LYS A 25 -17.80 138.87 -23.72
N ASP A 26 -16.79 139.73 -23.82
CA ASP A 26 -15.38 139.31 -23.81
C ASP A 26 -14.98 138.73 -22.45
N LYS A 27 -15.50 139.27 -21.34
CA LYS A 27 -15.32 138.67 -20.00
C LYS A 27 -16.03 137.33 -19.86
N GLU A 28 -17.26 137.19 -20.33
CA GLU A 28 -17.99 135.91 -20.33
C GLU A 28 -17.27 134.86 -21.17
N PHE A 29 -16.82 135.22 -22.38
CA PHE A 29 -16.10 134.32 -23.27
C PHE A 29 -14.76 133.90 -22.67
N LYS A 30 -14.03 134.83 -22.05
CA LYS A 30 -12.77 134.51 -21.37
C LYS A 30 -12.99 133.62 -20.15
N SER A 31 -14.01 133.90 -19.35
CA SER A 31 -14.44 133.06 -18.22
C SER A 31 -14.82 131.64 -18.67
N PHE A 32 -15.61 131.51 -19.75
CA PHE A 32 -16.00 130.23 -20.32
C PHE A 32 -14.79 129.46 -20.85
N LYS A 33 -13.92 130.11 -21.62
CA LYS A 33 -12.70 129.50 -22.15
C LYS A 33 -11.78 129.00 -21.05
N ASP A 34 -11.55 129.81 -20.02
CA ASP A 34 -10.73 129.41 -18.86
C ASP A 34 -11.35 128.25 -18.07
N LYS A 35 -12.68 128.13 -18.07
CA LYS A 35 -13.40 127.00 -17.46
C LYS A 35 -13.25 125.74 -18.31
N SER A 36 -13.48 125.81 -19.62
CA SER A 36 -13.29 124.69 -20.54
C SER A 36 -11.84 124.21 -20.58
N ASP A 37 -10.85 125.11 -20.59
CA ASP A 37 -9.43 124.74 -20.58
C ASP A 37 -9.04 124.02 -19.26
N ARG A 38 -9.64 124.42 -18.13
CA ARG A 38 -9.48 123.72 -16.84
C ARG A 38 -10.10 122.33 -16.89
N GLU A 39 -11.30 122.21 -17.46
CA GLU A 39 -12.02 120.94 -17.57
C GLU A 39 -11.29 119.96 -18.51
N ILE A 40 -10.79 120.44 -19.67
CA ILE A 40 -9.95 119.65 -20.58
C ILE A 40 -8.67 119.19 -19.90
N LYS A 41 -7.99 120.06 -19.13
CA LYS A 41 -6.80 119.67 -18.37
C LYS A 41 -7.11 118.60 -17.32
N SER A 42 -8.23 118.74 -16.61
CA SER A 42 -8.69 117.75 -15.61
C SER A 42 -8.97 116.40 -16.26
N LEU A 43 -9.74 116.37 -17.35
CA LEU A 43 -10.08 115.15 -18.07
C LEU A 43 -8.85 114.47 -18.68
N LYS A 44 -7.88 115.24 -19.20
CA LYS A 44 -6.61 114.68 -19.69
C LYS A 44 -5.83 114.01 -18.57
N HIS A 45 -5.72 114.66 -17.42
CA HIS A 45 -5.04 114.09 -16.26
C HIS A 45 -5.73 112.80 -15.78
N GLU A 46 -7.06 112.78 -15.78
CA GLU A 46 -7.84 111.60 -15.41
C GLU A 46 -7.67 110.44 -16.42
N CYS A 47 -7.68 110.74 -17.72
CA CYS A 47 -7.37 109.76 -18.78
C CYS A 47 -5.95 109.18 -18.64
N ASP A 48 -4.94 110.01 -18.37
CA ASP A 48 -3.56 109.55 -18.18
C ASP A 48 -3.42 108.67 -16.93
N LYS A 49 -4.15 109.01 -15.87
CA LYS A 49 -4.22 108.21 -14.64
C LYS A 49 -4.87 106.85 -14.90
N HIS A 50 -6.04 106.82 -15.55
CA HIS A 50 -6.71 105.57 -15.90
C HIS A 50 -5.87 104.68 -16.83
N LYS A 51 -5.15 105.28 -17.79
CA LYS A 51 -4.22 104.54 -18.66
C LYS A 51 -3.09 103.90 -17.85
N THR A 52 -2.55 104.63 -16.88
CA THR A 52 -1.51 104.13 -15.98
C THR A 52 -2.02 102.98 -15.11
N ASP A 53 -3.20 103.14 -14.52
CA ASP A 53 -3.81 102.11 -13.67
C ASP A 53 -4.19 100.85 -14.47
N TYR A 54 -4.71 101.01 -15.68
CA TYR A 54 -4.97 99.89 -16.59
C TYR A 54 -3.69 99.11 -16.94
N ASN A 55 -2.60 99.80 -17.25
CA ASN A 55 -1.33 99.15 -17.56
C ASN A 55 -0.76 98.39 -16.36
N LYS A 56 -0.94 98.90 -15.14
CA LYS A 56 -0.55 98.18 -13.91
C LYS A 56 -1.38 96.91 -13.74
N LEU A 57 -2.71 97.02 -13.85
CA LEU A 57 -3.62 95.87 -13.75
C LEU A 57 -3.30 94.80 -14.79
N LEU A 58 -3.00 95.21 -16.04
CA LEU A 58 -2.63 94.30 -17.11
C LEU A 58 -1.32 93.57 -16.81
N THR A 59 -0.33 94.28 -16.25
CA THR A 59 0.95 93.70 -15.86
C THR A 59 0.79 92.69 -14.72
N GLU A 60 -0.01 93.04 -13.70
CA GLU A 60 -0.35 92.12 -12.59
C GLU A 60 -1.07 90.87 -13.08
N HIS A 61 -2.06 91.04 -13.97
CA HIS A 61 -2.78 89.91 -14.55
C HIS A 61 -1.85 88.98 -15.34
N ASN A 62 -0.98 89.54 -16.19
CA ASN A 62 0.00 88.76 -16.95
C ASN A 62 0.96 88.00 -16.03
N ASN A 63 1.43 88.63 -14.95
CA ASN A 63 2.30 87.97 -13.96
C ASN A 63 1.58 86.79 -13.27
N ASN A 64 0.32 86.97 -12.91
CA ASN A 64 -0.50 85.90 -12.30
C ASN A 64 -0.71 84.73 -13.26
N VAL A 65 -0.97 84.99 -14.54
CA VAL A 65 -1.10 83.94 -15.57
C VAL A 65 0.21 83.16 -15.73
N VAL A 66 1.36 83.86 -15.76
CA VAL A 66 2.67 83.21 -15.85
C VAL A 66 2.93 82.34 -14.61
N LEU A 67 2.61 82.83 -13.41
CA LEU A 67 2.77 82.06 -12.18
C LEU A 67 1.89 80.81 -12.17
N PHE A 68 0.61 80.96 -12.52
CA PHE A 68 -0.34 79.85 -12.59
C PHE A 68 0.11 78.78 -13.59
N ASN A 69 0.56 79.17 -14.78
CA ASN A 69 1.08 78.24 -15.77
C ASN A 69 2.33 77.49 -15.27
N LYS A 70 3.21 78.18 -14.54
CA LYS A 70 4.40 77.55 -13.96
C LYS A 70 4.05 76.52 -12.89
N GLU A 71 3.06 76.82 -12.03
CA GLU A 71 2.56 75.89 -11.02
C GLU A 71 1.88 74.68 -11.65
N TYR A 72 1.05 74.92 -12.67
CA TYR A 72 0.39 73.86 -13.43
C TYR A 72 1.39 72.88 -14.06
N GLU A 73 2.42 73.39 -14.75
CA GLU A 73 3.45 72.54 -15.35
C GLU A 73 4.24 71.78 -14.27
N ALA A 74 4.61 72.43 -13.16
CA ALA A 74 5.29 71.75 -12.06
C ALA A 74 4.45 70.61 -11.46
N GLN A 75 3.14 70.82 -11.33
CA GLN A 75 2.23 69.80 -10.81
C GLN A 75 2.01 68.66 -11.82
N LYS A 76 1.89 68.98 -13.12
CA LYS A 76 1.84 67.99 -14.20
C LYS A 76 3.08 67.11 -14.21
N THR A 77 4.28 67.69 -14.13
CA THR A 77 5.53 66.92 -14.06
C THR A 77 5.57 66.00 -12.83
N ARG A 78 5.10 66.46 -11.66
CA ARG A 78 5.02 65.62 -10.45
C ARG A 78 4.10 64.41 -10.67
N TYR A 79 2.94 64.61 -11.29
CA TYR A 79 2.03 63.51 -11.60
C TYR A 79 2.62 62.54 -12.61
N GLU A 80 3.26 63.03 -13.68
CA GLU A 80 3.92 62.18 -14.67
C GLU A 80 5.04 61.32 -14.05
N MET A 81 5.87 61.91 -13.19
CA MET A 81 6.90 61.17 -12.44
C MET A 81 6.30 60.12 -11.50
N ALA A 82 5.25 60.47 -10.76
CA ALA A 82 4.57 59.52 -9.88
C ALA A 82 3.96 58.34 -10.65
N LEU A 83 3.41 58.60 -11.83
CA LEU A 83 2.82 57.58 -12.70
C LEU A 83 3.89 56.66 -13.30
N ALA A 84 5.04 57.20 -13.68
CA ALA A 84 6.19 56.43 -14.15
C ALA A 84 6.72 55.49 -13.04
N ASN A 85 6.95 56.01 -11.83
CA ASN A 85 7.39 55.20 -10.69
C ASN A 85 6.39 54.10 -10.33
N TRP A 86 5.08 54.40 -10.38
CA TRP A 86 4.04 53.40 -10.13
C TRP A 86 4.05 52.27 -11.17
N ARG A 87 4.26 52.60 -12.45
CA ARG A 87 4.37 51.59 -13.51
C ARG A 87 5.59 50.71 -13.32
N GLU A 88 6.75 51.29 -13.04
CA GLU A 88 7.98 50.53 -12.80
C GLU A 88 7.84 49.59 -11.59
N ASN A 89 7.25 50.07 -10.49
CA ASN A 89 6.98 49.23 -9.31
C ASN A 89 5.98 48.10 -9.61
N TYR A 90 4.95 48.38 -10.40
CA TYR A 90 3.98 47.37 -10.82
C TYR A 90 4.64 46.29 -11.67
N ASP A 91 5.46 46.68 -12.66
CA ASP A 91 6.16 45.75 -13.54
C ASP A 91 7.14 44.87 -12.75
N HIS A 92 7.89 45.48 -11.82
CA HIS A 92 8.80 44.74 -10.94
C HIS A 92 8.07 43.73 -10.04
N LEU A 93 6.96 44.13 -9.42
CA LEU A 93 6.19 43.23 -8.56
C LEU A 93 5.53 42.10 -9.36
N ASN A 94 5.05 42.39 -10.56
CA ASN A 94 4.48 41.40 -11.47
C ASN A 94 5.53 40.39 -11.94
N GLU A 95 6.77 40.84 -12.22
CA GLU A 95 7.89 39.95 -12.52
C GLU A 95 8.23 39.03 -11.34
N GLN A 96 8.33 39.58 -10.12
CA GLN A 96 8.56 38.78 -8.91
C GLN A 96 7.46 37.74 -8.69
N LEU A 97 6.19 38.11 -8.86
CA LEU A 97 5.06 37.19 -8.73
C LEU A 97 5.14 36.05 -9.75
N ASN A 98 5.48 36.37 -11.00
CA ASN A 98 5.65 35.37 -12.05
C ASN A 98 6.79 34.41 -11.75
N ASN A 99 7.91 34.92 -11.23
CA ASN A 99 9.05 34.08 -10.84
C ASN A 99 8.68 33.17 -9.65
N LYS A 100 8.01 33.69 -8.62
CA LYS A 100 7.53 32.89 -7.49
C LYS A 100 6.52 31.81 -7.90
N ARG A 101 5.64 32.12 -8.85
CA ARG A 101 4.70 31.13 -9.42
C ARG A 101 5.43 30.00 -10.16
N LYS A 102 6.48 30.32 -10.93
CA LYS A 102 7.32 29.31 -11.59
C LYS A 102 8.03 28.42 -10.57
N GLU A 103 8.61 29.00 -9.51
CA GLU A 103 9.26 28.25 -8.43
C GLU A 103 8.27 27.31 -7.73
N TYR A 104 7.09 27.80 -7.37
CA TYR A 104 6.04 27.01 -6.72
C TYR A 104 5.62 25.81 -7.58
N ASN A 105 5.35 26.04 -8.87
CA ASN A 105 4.97 24.97 -9.79
C ASN A 105 6.06 23.91 -9.91
N LYS A 106 7.33 24.32 -10.03
CA LYS A 106 8.46 23.40 -10.09
C LYS A 106 8.59 22.58 -8.79
N LEU A 107 8.41 23.22 -7.64
CA LEU A 107 8.49 22.54 -6.34
C LEU A 107 7.33 21.56 -6.16
N SER A 108 6.11 21.93 -6.56
CA SER A 108 4.94 21.05 -6.55
C SER A 108 5.17 19.80 -7.41
N GLN A 109 5.59 19.97 -8.67
CA GLN A 109 5.89 18.85 -9.57
C GLN A 109 6.97 17.93 -9.01
N THR A 110 8.00 18.51 -8.39
CA THR A 110 9.08 17.75 -7.77
C THR A 110 8.56 16.94 -6.58
N ASN A 111 7.69 17.52 -5.75
CA ASN A 111 7.10 16.84 -4.60
C ASN A 111 6.17 15.70 -5.01
N ASP A 112 5.40 15.89 -6.08
CA ASP A 112 4.55 14.83 -6.65
C ASP A 112 5.40 13.67 -7.18
N ALA A 113 6.48 13.96 -7.92
CA ALA A 113 7.42 12.94 -8.39
C ALA A 113 8.09 12.18 -7.23
N LEU A 114 8.53 12.88 -6.18
CA LEU A 114 9.12 12.26 -4.99
C LEU A 114 8.12 11.39 -4.23
N ARG A 115 6.83 11.78 -4.18
CA ARG A 115 5.78 10.95 -3.58
C ARG A 115 5.53 9.69 -4.37
N GLU A 116 5.53 9.78 -5.69
CA GLU A 116 5.37 8.62 -6.56
C GLU A 116 6.55 7.66 -6.40
N GLU A 117 7.79 8.18 -6.40
CA GLU A 117 9.00 7.41 -6.17
C GLU A 117 9.01 6.75 -4.78
N ALA A 118 8.63 7.49 -3.73
CA ALA A 118 8.51 6.95 -2.38
C ALA A 118 7.45 5.84 -2.30
N SER A 119 6.32 5.99 -2.99
CA SER A 119 5.27 4.97 -3.07
C SER A 119 5.78 3.70 -3.77
N GLN A 120 6.50 3.85 -4.88
CA GLN A 120 7.12 2.73 -5.59
C GLN A 120 8.12 1.98 -4.71
N TYR A 121 8.98 2.71 -3.98
CA TYR A 121 9.92 2.09 -3.04
C TYR A 121 9.20 1.42 -1.87
N GLN A 122 8.14 2.01 -1.33
CA GLN A 122 7.35 1.38 -0.27
C GLN A 122 6.66 0.11 -0.76
N SER A 123 6.12 0.11 -1.98
CA SER A 123 5.55 -1.09 -2.61
C SER A 123 6.61 -2.17 -2.80
N ALA A 124 7.74 -1.84 -3.44
CA ALA A 124 8.83 -2.78 -3.66
C ALA A 124 9.42 -3.31 -2.36
N LEU A 125 9.50 -2.46 -1.32
CA LEU A 125 9.94 -2.86 0.01
C LEU A 125 8.90 -3.76 0.70
N GLY A 126 7.62 -3.46 0.55
CA GLY A 126 6.52 -4.31 0.98
C GLY A 126 6.62 -5.70 0.37
N ASP A 127 6.80 -5.77 -0.96
CA ASP A 127 7.01 -7.02 -1.68
C ASP A 127 8.29 -7.72 -1.23
N ALA A 128 9.38 -7.00 -0.98
CA ALA A 128 10.64 -7.57 -0.49
C ALA A 128 10.54 -8.11 0.94
N LYS A 129 9.68 -7.53 1.80
CA LYS A 129 9.48 -7.95 3.19
C LYS A 129 8.38 -8.99 3.37
N ASN A 130 7.37 -9.00 2.49
CA ASN A 130 6.19 -9.84 2.68
C ASN A 130 6.51 -11.33 2.42
N TYR A 131 6.47 -12.14 3.48
CA TYR A 131 6.62 -13.59 3.42
C TYR A 131 5.26 -14.32 3.31
N ARG A 132 4.14 -13.57 3.25
CA ARG A 132 2.83 -14.13 2.95
C ARG A 132 2.75 -14.43 1.46
N LEU A 133 2.42 -15.68 1.17
CA LEU A 133 2.13 -16.15 -0.17
C LEU A 133 0.85 -15.47 -0.66
N GLY A 134 0.80 -15.08 -1.93
CA GLY A 134 -0.39 -14.47 -2.51
C GLY A 134 -1.57 -15.44 -2.53
N ASP A 135 -2.80 -14.93 -2.60
CA ASP A 135 -4.01 -15.77 -2.62
C ASP A 135 -4.07 -16.72 -3.85
N ASN A 136 -3.35 -16.37 -4.93
CA ASN A 136 -3.21 -17.19 -6.13
C ASN A 136 -1.98 -18.11 -6.10
N ASP A 137 -1.13 -18.02 -5.08
CA ASP A 137 0.05 -18.88 -4.95
C ASP A 137 -0.41 -20.29 -4.60
N ALA A 138 0.06 -21.30 -5.34
CA ALA A 138 -0.30 -22.68 -5.03
C ALA A 138 0.00 -23.02 -3.56
N ASN A 139 1.05 -22.47 -2.97
CA ASN A 139 1.47 -22.75 -1.60
C ASN A 139 0.63 -22.04 -0.53
N ASN A 140 -0.38 -21.24 -0.91
CA ASN A 140 -1.27 -20.61 0.06
C ASN A 140 -2.01 -21.69 0.90
N PRO A 141 -2.36 -21.39 2.16
CA PRO A 141 -2.95 -22.39 3.07
C PRO A 141 -4.25 -23.03 2.57
N THR A 142 -5.10 -22.28 1.85
CA THR A 142 -6.37 -22.79 1.33
C THR A 142 -6.15 -23.81 0.23
N GLN A 143 -5.26 -23.51 -0.71
CA GLN A 143 -4.93 -24.45 -1.80
C GLN A 143 -4.16 -25.66 -1.26
N LEU A 144 -3.26 -25.46 -0.30
CA LEU A 144 -2.56 -26.55 0.38
C LEU A 144 -3.53 -27.55 1.02
N THR A 145 -4.56 -27.05 1.71
CA THR A 145 -5.58 -27.89 2.37
C THR A 145 -6.32 -28.76 1.35
N LYS A 146 -6.78 -28.16 0.24
CA LYS A 146 -7.45 -28.89 -0.85
C LYS A 146 -6.56 -29.95 -1.51
N ASP A 147 -5.29 -29.61 -1.74
CA ASP A 147 -4.34 -30.55 -2.33
C ASP A 147 -4.09 -31.74 -1.38
N ILE A 148 -4.03 -31.49 -0.07
CA ILE A 148 -3.90 -32.55 0.94
C ILE A 148 -5.15 -33.46 0.96
N GLU A 149 -6.36 -32.90 0.86
CA GLU A 149 -7.60 -33.68 0.74
C GLU A 149 -7.60 -34.60 -0.49
N ILE A 150 -7.19 -34.08 -1.65
CA ILE A 150 -7.07 -34.89 -2.89
C ILE A 150 -6.07 -36.05 -2.70
N ILE A 151 -4.95 -35.80 -2.01
CA ILE A 151 -3.94 -36.82 -1.75
C ILE A 151 -4.47 -37.88 -0.81
N GLN A 152 -5.21 -37.47 0.22
CA GLN A 152 -5.85 -38.37 1.15
C GLN A 152 -6.84 -39.30 0.45
N ASP A 153 -7.64 -38.79 -0.48
CA ASP A 153 -8.56 -39.60 -1.28
C ASP A 153 -7.81 -40.58 -2.19
N SER A 154 -6.74 -40.14 -2.84
CA SER A 154 -5.88 -41.01 -3.67
C SER A 154 -5.25 -42.14 -2.85
N ILE A 155 -4.73 -41.84 -1.65
CA ILE A 155 -4.18 -42.85 -0.73
C ILE A 155 -5.29 -43.80 -0.25
N SER A 156 -6.49 -43.28 0.00
CA SER A 156 -7.66 -44.06 0.39
C SER A 156 -8.10 -45.04 -0.70
N ILE A 157 -8.08 -44.62 -1.96
CA ILE A 157 -8.33 -45.49 -3.12
C ILE A 157 -7.21 -46.53 -3.25
N PHE A 158 -5.96 -46.10 -3.10
CA PHE A 158 -4.81 -46.99 -3.17
C PHE A 158 -4.92 -48.12 -2.14
N CYS A 159 -5.25 -47.80 -0.89
CA CYS A 159 -5.36 -48.74 0.24
C CYS A 159 -6.69 -49.53 0.31
N LYS A 160 -7.49 -49.60 -0.76
CA LYS A 160 -8.80 -50.31 -0.78
C LYS A 160 -8.73 -51.78 -0.32
N LEU A 161 -9.66 -52.21 0.56
CA LEU A 161 -9.77 -53.61 1.03
C LEU A 161 -11.10 -54.29 0.65
N LYS A 162 -11.88 -53.64 -0.22
CA LYS A 162 -13.17 -54.14 -0.73
C LYS A 162 -13.09 -54.39 -2.24
N GLY A 163 -14.02 -55.20 -2.78
CA GLY A 163 -14.18 -55.38 -4.23
C GLY A 163 -13.23 -56.39 -4.86
N GLY A 164 -13.13 -57.61 -4.31
CA GLY A 164 -12.27 -58.67 -4.85
C GLY A 164 -10.81 -58.60 -4.39
N VAL A 165 -10.61 -58.14 -3.16
CA VAL A 165 -9.32 -58.08 -2.48
C VAL A 165 -9.27 -59.16 -1.41
N ASP A 166 -8.28 -60.04 -1.48
CA ASP A 166 -7.95 -60.97 -0.39
C ASP A 166 -6.96 -60.30 0.56
N ILE A 167 -7.15 -60.53 1.84
CA ILE A 167 -6.43 -59.86 2.93
C ILE A 167 -5.44 -60.84 3.54
N ASN A 168 -4.19 -60.41 3.73
CA ASN A 168 -3.23 -61.20 4.50
C ASN A 168 -3.37 -60.87 5.99
N GLU A 169 -4.24 -61.61 6.69
CA GLU A 169 -4.58 -61.35 8.10
C GLU A 169 -3.36 -61.37 9.02
N GLN A 170 -2.39 -62.25 8.78
CA GLN A 170 -1.19 -62.34 9.61
C GLN A 170 -0.33 -61.07 9.53
N GLN A 171 0.00 -60.64 8.31
CA GLN A 171 0.83 -59.45 8.10
C GLN A 171 0.13 -58.18 8.58
N LEU A 172 -1.18 -58.11 8.40
CA LEU A 172 -1.96 -56.97 8.86
C LEU A 172 -2.14 -56.94 10.39
N THR A 173 -2.21 -58.09 11.05
CA THR A 173 -2.20 -58.15 12.52
C THR A 173 -0.90 -57.56 13.07
N VAL A 174 0.25 -57.93 12.49
CA VAL A 174 1.56 -57.34 12.83
C VAL A 174 1.56 -55.81 12.61
N LEU A 175 0.91 -55.33 11.56
CA LEU A 175 0.79 -53.88 11.32
C LEU A 175 -0.07 -53.19 12.38
N LEU A 176 -1.17 -53.80 12.82
CA LEU A 176 -2.01 -53.26 13.90
C LEU A 176 -1.25 -53.25 15.24
N GLU A 177 -0.46 -54.29 15.52
CA GLU A 177 0.40 -54.36 16.71
C GLU A 177 1.46 -53.25 16.71
N LYS A 178 2.06 -52.91 15.56
CA LYS A 178 3.00 -51.79 15.41
C LYS A 178 2.40 -50.48 15.95
N TYR A 179 1.11 -50.24 15.70
CA TYR A 179 0.40 -49.04 16.15
C TYR A 179 -0.34 -49.22 17.48
N LYS A 180 -0.19 -50.38 18.14
CA LYS A 180 -0.87 -50.74 19.39
C LYS A 180 -2.40 -50.63 19.29
N CYS A 181 -2.95 -50.92 18.11
CA CYS A 181 -4.39 -50.85 17.89
C CYS A 181 -5.11 -51.92 18.72
N ASN A 182 -6.22 -51.53 19.33
CA ASN A 182 -7.17 -52.45 19.92
C ASN A 182 -8.09 -53.02 18.83
N ILE A 183 -8.24 -54.34 18.79
CA ILE A 183 -9.03 -55.05 17.79
C ILE A 183 -10.32 -55.54 18.47
N GLU A 184 -11.44 -54.86 18.22
CA GLU A 184 -12.76 -55.32 18.72
C GLU A 184 -13.29 -56.48 17.87
N GLU A 185 -13.18 -56.34 16.54
CA GLU A 185 -13.67 -57.31 15.57
C GLU A 185 -12.53 -57.80 14.65
N PRO A 186 -12.22 -59.12 14.66
CA PRO A 186 -11.26 -59.69 13.71
C PRO A 186 -11.69 -59.40 12.27
N GLY A 187 -10.77 -58.85 11.48
CA GLY A 187 -11.03 -58.52 10.08
C GLY A 187 -11.76 -57.19 9.84
N ASP A 188 -11.80 -56.28 10.82
CA ASP A 188 -12.31 -54.91 10.63
C ASP A 188 -11.55 -54.19 9.49
N LYS A 189 -12.20 -54.14 8.31
CA LYS A 189 -11.63 -53.55 7.11
C LYS A 189 -11.46 -52.04 7.22
N VAL A 190 -12.18 -51.35 8.11
CA VAL A 190 -12.05 -49.91 8.33
C VAL A 190 -10.74 -49.63 9.06
N LEU A 191 -10.51 -50.29 10.20
CA LEU A 191 -9.27 -50.18 10.96
C LEU A 191 -8.05 -50.64 10.14
N LEU A 192 -8.17 -51.75 9.41
CA LEU A 192 -7.10 -52.25 8.54
C LEU A 192 -6.74 -51.26 7.42
N LYS A 193 -7.76 -50.68 6.77
CA LYS A 193 -7.55 -49.66 5.73
C LYS A 193 -6.87 -48.43 6.32
N ALA A 194 -7.30 -47.97 7.49
CA ALA A 194 -6.70 -46.84 8.20
C ALA A 194 -5.22 -47.10 8.55
N ALA A 195 -4.87 -48.31 9.00
CA ALA A 195 -3.51 -48.69 9.32
C ALA A 195 -2.60 -48.70 8.07
N LEU A 196 -3.13 -49.17 6.94
CA LEU A 196 -2.43 -49.12 5.65
C LEU A 196 -2.16 -47.68 5.21
N GLN A 197 -3.14 -46.78 5.32
CA GLN A 197 -2.98 -45.37 4.94
C GLN A 197 -1.83 -44.72 5.72
N ARG A 198 -1.84 -44.85 7.07
CA ARG A 198 -0.75 -44.35 7.91
C ARG A 198 0.59 -44.98 7.53
N TYR A 199 0.62 -46.30 7.33
CA TYR A 199 1.86 -47.00 7.03
C TYR A 199 2.50 -46.57 5.72
N ILE A 200 1.72 -46.37 4.66
CA ILE A 200 2.23 -45.89 3.38
C ILE A 200 2.79 -44.47 3.50
N ILE A 201 2.07 -43.57 4.18
CA ILE A 201 2.55 -42.19 4.39
C ILE A 201 3.85 -42.19 5.20
N GLU A 202 3.90 -42.89 6.34
CA GLU A 202 5.11 -42.99 7.17
C GLU A 202 6.29 -43.59 6.39
N THR A 203 6.04 -44.61 5.57
CA THR A 203 7.09 -45.27 4.78
C THR A 203 7.67 -44.32 3.74
N ILE A 204 6.82 -43.60 2.99
CA ILE A 204 7.27 -42.63 1.99
C ILE A 204 8.07 -41.51 2.65
N ILE A 205 7.56 -40.94 3.75
CA ILE A 205 8.24 -39.87 4.48
C ILE A 205 9.61 -40.35 4.97
N LYS A 206 9.65 -41.48 5.68
CA LYS A 206 10.88 -42.04 6.24
C LYS A 206 11.93 -42.30 5.15
N LYS A 207 11.56 -42.97 4.07
CA LYS A 207 12.47 -43.30 2.96
C LYS A 207 12.98 -42.04 2.26
N THR A 208 12.13 -41.02 2.14
CA THR A 208 12.53 -39.73 1.57
C THR A 208 13.49 -39.00 2.51
N GLU A 209 13.26 -38.99 3.81
CA GLU A 209 14.20 -38.40 4.76
C GLU A 209 15.55 -39.13 4.80
N GLU A 210 15.55 -40.46 4.67
CA GLU A 210 16.78 -41.26 4.53
C GLU A 210 17.52 -40.89 3.24
N TYR A 211 16.80 -40.72 2.13
CA TYR A 211 17.35 -40.24 0.88
C TYR A 211 17.96 -38.83 1.00
N LEU A 212 17.26 -37.91 1.66
CA LEU A 212 17.71 -36.53 1.87
C LEU A 212 18.93 -36.39 2.79
N LYS A 213 19.29 -37.46 3.52
CA LYS A 213 20.48 -37.52 4.39
C LYS A 213 21.68 -38.16 3.71
N LYS A 214 21.57 -38.62 2.46
CA LYS A 214 22.70 -39.21 1.73
C LYS A 214 23.82 -38.20 1.55
N GLU A 215 25.06 -38.61 1.86
CA GLU A 215 26.24 -37.83 1.52
C GLU A 215 26.54 -37.98 0.04
N LEU A 216 26.61 -36.87 -0.68
CA LEU A 216 26.94 -36.88 -2.10
C LEU A 216 28.44 -37.08 -2.28
N THR A 217 28.82 -38.09 -3.05
CA THR A 217 30.17 -38.11 -3.63
C THR A 217 30.29 -37.06 -4.75
N PRO A 218 31.51 -36.60 -5.10
CA PRO A 218 31.69 -35.60 -6.16
C PRO A 218 31.06 -35.99 -7.51
N ASP A 219 31.04 -37.28 -7.84
CA ASP A 219 30.50 -37.81 -9.09
C ASP A 219 28.96 -37.90 -9.12
N GLU A 220 28.30 -37.86 -7.95
CA GLU A 220 26.85 -37.98 -7.80
C GLU A 220 26.11 -36.64 -7.79
N LYS A 221 26.84 -35.51 -7.73
CA LYS A 221 26.23 -34.17 -7.63
C LYS A 221 25.28 -33.86 -8.78
N ASN A 222 25.65 -34.23 -10.00
CA ASN A 222 24.80 -34.01 -11.18
C ASN A 222 23.58 -34.94 -11.23
N LYS A 223 23.58 -36.02 -10.44
CA LYS A 223 22.52 -37.03 -10.40
C LYS A 223 21.42 -36.67 -9.40
N HIS A 224 21.78 -36.01 -8.30
CA HIS A 224 20.89 -35.70 -7.17
C HIS A 224 20.87 -34.20 -6.89
N ILE A 225 20.41 -33.43 -7.88
CA ILE A 225 20.46 -31.95 -7.87
C ILE A 225 19.64 -31.38 -6.71
N GLU A 226 18.52 -32.03 -6.35
CA GLU A 226 17.69 -31.68 -5.21
C GLU A 226 18.46 -31.74 -3.88
N LEU A 227 19.38 -32.71 -3.71
CA LEU A 227 20.26 -32.78 -2.53
C LEU A 227 21.28 -31.63 -2.54
N GLU A 228 21.85 -31.31 -3.70
CA GLU A 228 22.79 -30.18 -3.83
C GLU A 228 22.11 -28.84 -3.51
N VAL A 229 20.88 -28.63 -3.98
CA VAL A 229 20.09 -27.43 -3.69
C VAL A 229 19.79 -27.30 -2.20
N ILE A 230 19.38 -28.40 -1.54
CA ILE A 230 19.10 -28.43 -0.10
C ILE A 230 20.37 -28.07 0.70
N ASN A 231 21.48 -28.75 0.42
CA ASN A 231 22.74 -28.55 1.13
C ASN A 231 23.30 -27.14 0.93
N SER A 232 23.28 -26.64 -0.30
CA SER A 232 23.73 -25.28 -0.63
C SER A 232 22.88 -24.22 0.07
N THR A 233 21.56 -24.43 0.10
CA THR A 233 20.63 -23.52 0.78
C THR A 233 20.83 -23.53 2.28
N PHE A 234 21.02 -24.70 2.91
CA PHE A 234 21.29 -24.80 4.33
C PHE A 234 22.57 -24.05 4.73
N ASN A 235 23.66 -24.24 3.97
CA ASN A 235 24.93 -23.53 4.19
C ASN A 235 24.77 -22.02 4.03
N TYR A 236 24.05 -21.59 2.99
CA TYR A 236 23.77 -20.18 2.75
C TYR A 236 22.91 -19.54 3.86
N LEU A 237 21.85 -20.22 4.29
CA LEU A 237 20.98 -19.79 5.39
C LEU A 237 21.72 -19.73 6.73
N THR A 238 22.68 -20.63 6.96
CA THR A 238 23.53 -20.58 8.16
C THR A 238 24.47 -19.37 8.12
N THR A 239 25.11 -19.15 6.98
CA THR A 239 26.03 -18.03 6.77
C THR A 239 25.33 -16.68 6.90
N ILE A 240 24.14 -16.52 6.29
CA ILE A 240 23.38 -15.27 6.38
C ILE A 240 22.89 -15.01 7.81
N LYS A 241 22.46 -16.04 8.56
CA LYS A 241 22.08 -15.88 9.97
C LYS A 241 23.27 -15.45 10.83
N GLN A 242 24.45 -16.02 10.61
CA GLN A 242 25.67 -15.60 11.30
C GLN A 242 26.04 -14.16 10.96
N LEU A 243 25.93 -13.75 9.69
CA LEU A 243 26.15 -12.38 9.26
C LEU A 243 25.21 -11.40 9.99
N ILE A 244 23.92 -11.72 10.06
CA ILE A 244 22.89 -10.91 10.72
C ILE A 244 23.16 -10.80 12.22
N TYR A 245 23.55 -11.90 12.88
CA TYR A 245 23.80 -11.92 14.32
C TYR A 245 25.09 -11.18 14.72
N THR A 246 26.13 -11.25 13.89
CA THR A 246 27.47 -10.74 14.24
C THR A 246 27.70 -9.28 13.88
N ARG A 247 26.83 -8.68 13.06
CA ARG A 247 26.99 -7.30 12.59
C ARG A 247 25.82 -6.43 13.01
N LYS A 248 26.11 -5.18 13.35
CA LYS A 248 25.07 -4.20 13.70
C LYS A 248 24.29 -3.82 12.43
N GLY A 249 22.99 -4.08 12.44
CA GLY A 249 22.03 -3.68 11.41
C GLY A 249 20.64 -3.57 12.04
N THR A 250 19.79 -2.72 11.48
CA THR A 250 18.39 -2.55 11.92
C THR A 250 17.41 -2.63 10.75
N ASP A 251 17.88 -3.08 9.58
CA ASP A 251 17.01 -3.25 8.41
C ASP A 251 16.15 -4.50 8.56
N GLU A 252 14.85 -4.33 8.34
CA GLU A 252 13.88 -5.43 8.35
C GLU A 252 14.15 -6.46 7.22
N VAL A 253 14.88 -6.07 6.18
CA VAL A 253 15.25 -6.97 5.06
C VAL A 253 16.11 -8.13 5.56
N SER A 254 17.11 -7.84 6.40
CA SER A 254 17.95 -8.85 7.05
C SER A 254 17.14 -9.87 7.84
N THR A 255 16.06 -9.44 8.50
CA THR A 255 15.18 -10.36 9.24
C THR A 255 14.29 -11.21 8.33
N ALA A 256 13.82 -10.67 7.21
CA ALA A 256 12.90 -11.35 6.30
C ALA A 256 13.61 -12.28 5.30
N ALA A 257 14.83 -11.95 4.88
CA ALA A 257 15.55 -12.64 3.81
C ALA A 257 15.72 -14.16 4.07
N PRO A 258 16.20 -14.62 5.23
CA PRO A 258 16.39 -16.05 5.47
C PRO A 258 15.09 -16.83 5.36
N THR A 259 13.98 -16.26 5.84
CA THR A 259 12.65 -16.86 5.73
C THR A 259 12.22 -16.97 4.27
N LYS A 260 12.31 -15.88 3.50
CA LYS A 260 11.93 -15.90 2.08
C LYS A 260 12.74 -16.88 1.25
N ILE A 261 14.06 -16.92 1.46
CA ILE A 261 14.94 -17.85 0.76
C ILE A 261 14.53 -19.30 1.06
N ARG A 262 14.28 -19.63 2.33
CA ARG A 262 13.76 -20.95 2.72
C ARG A 262 12.45 -21.26 1.99
N GLN A 263 11.47 -20.35 2.06
CA GLN A 263 10.16 -20.55 1.44
C GLN A 263 10.26 -20.80 -0.08
N LEU A 264 11.02 -19.95 -0.80
CA LEU A 264 11.18 -20.06 -2.24
C LEU A 264 11.89 -21.35 -2.65
N VAL A 265 13.01 -21.68 -2.00
CA VAL A 265 13.74 -22.92 -2.31
C VAL A 265 12.88 -24.14 -2.02
N THR A 266 12.21 -24.18 -0.86
CA THR A 266 11.32 -25.28 -0.49
C THR A 266 10.15 -25.41 -1.48
N ALA A 267 9.56 -24.30 -1.94
CA ALA A 267 8.50 -24.33 -2.95
C ALA A 267 9.01 -24.91 -4.28
N VAL A 268 10.18 -24.45 -4.76
CA VAL A 268 10.82 -24.98 -5.97
C VAL A 268 11.09 -26.48 -5.86
N LEU A 269 11.62 -26.93 -4.73
CA LEU A 269 11.88 -28.35 -4.49
C LEU A 269 10.59 -29.17 -4.44
N GLY A 270 9.52 -28.64 -3.86
CA GLY A 270 8.20 -29.27 -3.91
C GLY A 270 7.71 -29.50 -5.34
N ASP A 271 7.82 -28.48 -6.19
CA ASP A 271 7.31 -28.56 -7.56
C ASP A 271 8.22 -29.28 -8.54
N ARG A 272 9.54 -29.29 -8.31
CA ARG A 272 10.54 -29.76 -9.27
C ARG A 272 11.45 -30.87 -8.78
N GLY A 273 11.59 -31.06 -7.46
CA GLY A 273 12.59 -31.96 -6.90
C GLY A 273 12.39 -33.44 -7.24
N PHE A 274 11.13 -33.87 -7.33
CA PHE A 274 10.77 -35.27 -7.60
C PHE A 274 9.71 -35.38 -8.70
N CYS A 275 9.59 -34.35 -9.55
CA CYS A 275 8.66 -34.37 -10.67
C CYS A 275 9.20 -35.25 -11.82
N LEU A 276 8.37 -35.44 -12.85
CA LEU A 276 8.82 -36.04 -14.09
C LEU A 276 9.86 -35.13 -14.76
N ASP A 277 10.83 -35.72 -15.47
CA ASP A 277 11.77 -34.96 -16.29
C ASP A 277 11.09 -34.42 -17.57
N ASN A 278 11.88 -33.72 -18.40
CA ASN A 278 11.37 -33.11 -19.64
C ASN A 278 10.88 -34.15 -20.68
N ASP A 279 11.33 -35.40 -20.57
CA ASP A 279 10.88 -36.52 -21.42
C ASP A 279 9.70 -37.28 -20.80
N GLY A 280 9.20 -36.82 -19.65
CA GLY A 280 8.14 -37.49 -18.90
C GLY A 280 8.60 -38.73 -18.11
N LYS A 281 9.90 -38.91 -17.91
CA LYS A 281 10.46 -40.03 -17.15
C LYS A 281 10.40 -39.74 -15.66
N GLU A 282 10.15 -40.80 -14.91
CA GLU A 282 10.04 -40.77 -13.46
C GLU A 282 11.42 -40.55 -12.81
N HIS A 283 11.46 -39.80 -11.71
CA HIS A 283 12.67 -39.65 -10.89
C HIS A 283 13.14 -41.01 -10.35
N GLU A 284 14.44 -41.32 -10.41
CA GLU A 284 15.00 -42.64 -10.05
C GLU A 284 14.61 -43.08 -8.63
N PHE A 285 14.77 -42.21 -7.63
CA PHE A 285 14.30 -42.48 -6.26
C PHE A 285 12.79 -42.81 -6.18
N VAL A 286 11.96 -42.13 -6.97
CA VAL A 286 10.50 -42.41 -7.00
C VAL A 286 10.23 -43.75 -7.66
N GLN A 287 10.99 -44.13 -8.69
CA GLN A 287 10.89 -45.45 -9.33
C GLN A 287 11.25 -46.57 -8.34
N GLU A 288 12.36 -46.43 -7.62
CA GLU A 288 12.80 -47.40 -6.61
C GLU A 288 11.76 -47.54 -5.49
N LEU A 289 11.31 -46.41 -4.94
CA LEU A 289 10.33 -46.39 -3.86
C LEU A 289 8.97 -46.94 -4.31
N LYS A 290 8.59 -46.72 -5.58
CA LYS A 290 7.37 -47.30 -6.16
C LYS A 290 7.40 -48.82 -6.11
N ILE A 291 8.53 -49.43 -6.50
CA ILE A 291 8.69 -50.89 -6.48
C ILE A 291 8.52 -51.40 -5.04
N GLU A 292 9.22 -50.79 -4.09
CA GLU A 292 9.15 -51.17 -2.67
C GLU A 292 7.72 -51.03 -2.10
N ILE A 293 7.02 -49.93 -2.38
CA ILE A 293 5.65 -49.71 -1.90
C ILE A 293 4.67 -50.72 -2.50
N ILE A 294 4.82 -51.09 -3.77
CA ILE A 294 3.98 -52.12 -4.41
C ILE A 294 4.25 -53.49 -3.76
N GLU A 295 5.50 -53.85 -3.51
CA GLU A 295 5.86 -55.10 -2.83
C GLU A 295 5.27 -55.16 -1.42
N ILE A 296 5.38 -54.08 -0.65
CA ILE A 296 4.76 -53.94 0.66
C ILE A 296 3.25 -54.17 0.59
N MET A 297 2.56 -53.51 -0.36
CA MET A 297 1.12 -53.63 -0.50
C MET A 297 0.68 -55.03 -0.91
N ASN A 298 1.44 -55.69 -1.79
CA ASN A 298 1.18 -57.06 -2.24
C ASN A 298 1.45 -58.09 -1.13
N GLY A 299 2.33 -57.79 -0.17
CA GLY A 299 2.51 -58.59 1.03
C GLY A 299 1.31 -58.51 1.99
N LEU A 300 0.61 -57.37 2.02
CA LEU A 300 -0.50 -57.09 2.94
C LEU A 300 -1.88 -57.50 2.36
N ARG A 301 -2.02 -57.51 1.03
CA ARG A 301 -3.26 -57.88 0.34
C ARG A 301 -3.01 -58.32 -1.10
N THR A 302 -3.98 -59.02 -1.69
CA THR A 302 -3.96 -59.43 -3.09
C THR A 302 -5.20 -58.94 -3.83
N ILE A 303 -5.02 -58.17 -4.91
CA ILE A 303 -6.12 -57.75 -5.80
C ILE A 303 -6.30 -58.82 -6.88
N LYS A 304 -7.46 -59.51 -6.89
CA LYS A 304 -7.70 -60.68 -7.78
C LYS A 304 -7.75 -60.34 -9.26
N LYS A 305 -8.35 -59.20 -9.61
CA LYS A 305 -8.54 -58.79 -11.01
C LYS A 305 -7.30 -58.05 -11.49
N ASP A 306 -6.63 -58.58 -12.51
CA ASP A 306 -5.39 -58.01 -13.04
C ASP A 306 -5.54 -56.55 -13.47
N ASP A 307 -6.61 -56.19 -14.19
CA ASP A 307 -6.85 -54.81 -14.60
C ASP A 307 -6.98 -53.86 -13.39
N LYS A 308 -7.68 -54.31 -12.34
CA LYS A 308 -7.85 -53.53 -11.09
C LYS A 308 -6.59 -53.48 -10.24
N ARG A 309 -5.67 -54.42 -10.41
CA ARG A 309 -4.34 -54.40 -9.81
C ARG A 309 -3.48 -53.37 -10.53
N LYS A 310 -3.40 -53.42 -11.86
CA LYS A 310 -2.64 -52.46 -12.68
C LYS A 310 -3.10 -51.02 -12.46
N GLU A 311 -4.41 -50.76 -12.54
CA GLU A 311 -5.00 -49.45 -12.24
C GLU A 311 -4.58 -48.93 -10.85
N ASN A 312 -4.39 -49.84 -9.88
CA ASN A 312 -4.00 -49.47 -8.52
C ASN A 312 -2.48 -49.21 -8.40
N GLU A 313 -1.67 -50.04 -9.04
CA GLU A 313 -0.21 -49.90 -9.09
C GLU A 313 0.23 -48.64 -9.86
N GLU A 314 -0.56 -48.20 -10.84
CA GLU A 314 -0.35 -46.94 -11.58
C GLU A 314 -0.46 -45.70 -10.68
N LEU A 315 -1.28 -45.74 -9.63
CA LEU A 315 -1.43 -44.65 -8.66
C LEU A 315 -0.19 -44.45 -7.77
N ALA A 316 0.64 -45.48 -7.60
CA ALA A 316 1.70 -45.49 -6.59
C ALA A 316 2.72 -44.36 -6.81
N ALA A 317 3.13 -44.12 -8.06
CA ALA A 317 4.12 -43.09 -8.37
C ALA A 317 3.60 -41.68 -8.07
N GLU A 318 2.35 -41.41 -8.45
CA GLU A 318 1.71 -40.13 -8.19
C GLU A 318 1.53 -39.88 -6.69
N ILE A 319 1.11 -40.91 -5.94
CA ILE A 319 0.99 -40.84 -4.48
C ILE A 319 2.34 -40.52 -3.84
N ILE A 320 3.41 -41.21 -4.26
CA ILE A 320 4.76 -40.95 -3.75
C ILE A 320 5.16 -39.50 -3.99
N ARG A 321 5.05 -39.02 -5.24
CA ARG A 321 5.39 -37.62 -5.57
C ARG A 321 4.58 -36.62 -4.75
N ASN A 322 3.28 -36.84 -4.64
CA ASN A 322 2.39 -35.92 -3.94
C ASN A 322 2.63 -35.91 -2.42
N VAL A 323 2.89 -37.08 -1.82
CA VAL A 323 3.27 -37.17 -0.40
C VAL A 323 4.60 -36.46 -0.17
N ILE A 324 5.61 -36.69 -0.99
CA ILE A 324 6.89 -35.98 -0.89
C ILE A 324 6.68 -34.47 -1.01
N LYS A 325 5.97 -34.03 -2.07
CA LYS A 325 5.68 -32.63 -2.34
C LYS A 325 4.98 -31.94 -1.16
N MET A 326 3.97 -32.56 -0.54
CA MET A 326 3.25 -31.93 0.59
C MET A 326 4.04 -32.03 1.89
N PHE A 327 4.37 -33.25 2.30
CA PHE A 327 4.82 -33.57 3.66
C PHE A 327 6.26 -33.15 3.91
N ILE A 328 7.11 -33.20 2.88
CA ILE A 328 8.52 -32.83 3.00
C ILE A 328 8.73 -31.35 2.68
N PHE A 329 8.03 -30.82 1.67
CA PHE A 329 8.30 -29.48 1.15
C PHE A 329 7.17 -28.47 1.44
N ARG A 330 5.99 -28.59 0.82
CA ARG A 330 5.00 -27.49 0.81
C ARG A 330 4.51 -27.08 2.20
N ILE A 331 4.35 -28.02 3.13
CA ILE A 331 4.00 -27.69 4.53
C ILE A 331 5.08 -26.80 5.19
N LYS A 332 6.36 -26.97 4.82
CA LYS A 332 7.49 -26.18 5.37
C LYS A 332 7.65 -24.79 4.73
N VAL A 333 6.87 -24.48 3.68
CA VAL A 333 6.81 -23.14 3.05
C VAL A 333 6.02 -22.16 3.93
N LEU A 334 5.16 -22.65 4.81
CA LEU A 334 4.42 -21.81 5.76
C LEU A 334 5.38 -21.02 6.67
N GLU A 335 4.88 -19.90 7.21
CA GLU A 335 5.60 -19.11 8.23
C GLU A 335 4.65 -18.82 9.42
N PRO A 336 4.91 -19.39 10.61
CA PRO A 336 5.98 -20.36 10.92
C PRO A 336 5.91 -21.66 10.09
N PRO A 337 7.02 -22.41 9.94
CA PRO A 337 7.03 -23.69 9.23
C PRO A 337 5.94 -24.63 9.75
N GLY A 338 5.23 -25.29 8.83
CA GLY A 338 4.18 -26.22 9.21
C GLY A 338 4.68 -27.45 9.96
N GLU A 339 3.83 -27.93 10.84
CA GLU A 339 4.00 -29.07 11.74
C GLU A 339 3.08 -30.20 11.33
N ILE A 340 3.54 -31.44 11.57
CA ILE A 340 2.81 -32.67 11.26
C ILE A 340 2.86 -33.52 12.52
N GLU A 341 1.70 -33.87 13.05
CA GLU A 341 1.58 -34.56 14.34
C GLU A 341 0.68 -35.80 14.18
N TRP A 342 1.21 -36.96 14.53
CA TRP A 342 0.44 -38.19 14.61
C TRP A 342 -0.13 -38.33 16.01
N ILE A 343 -1.45 -38.41 16.13
CA ILE A 343 -2.10 -38.58 17.42
C ILE A 343 -1.86 -40.02 17.92
N ASP A 344 -1.42 -40.11 19.18
CA ASP A 344 -1.10 -41.38 19.81
C ASP A 344 -2.36 -42.20 20.14
N ASN A 345 -2.19 -43.53 20.13
CA ASN A 345 -3.19 -44.46 20.65
C ASN A 345 -3.46 -44.17 22.14
N GLY A 346 -4.73 -44.18 22.53
CA GLY A 346 -5.21 -43.87 23.88
C GLY A 346 -5.40 -42.38 24.17
N ALA A 347 -5.06 -41.48 23.23
CA ALA A 347 -5.31 -40.05 23.40
C ALA A 347 -6.80 -39.74 23.53
N LYS A 348 -7.12 -38.70 24.31
CA LYS A 348 -8.49 -38.17 24.40
C LYS A 348 -8.85 -37.50 23.07
N ILE A 349 -10.07 -37.73 22.62
CA ILE A 349 -10.58 -37.10 21.39
C ILE A 349 -10.77 -35.59 21.63
N ASP A 350 -10.19 -34.79 20.74
CA ASP A 350 -10.37 -33.33 20.67
C ASP A 350 -11.01 -32.96 19.32
N PRO A 351 -12.30 -32.61 19.29
CA PRO A 351 -13.00 -32.22 18.06
C PRO A 351 -12.42 -30.99 17.36
N THR A 352 -11.59 -30.18 18.04
CA THR A 352 -10.97 -29.00 17.42
C THR A 352 -9.75 -29.34 16.56
N THR A 353 -9.22 -30.56 16.70
CA THR A 353 -7.99 -31.02 16.01
C THR A 353 -8.15 -32.38 15.33
N MET A 354 -9.26 -33.08 15.56
CA MET A 354 -9.48 -34.46 15.10
C MET A 354 -10.84 -34.62 14.41
N GLU A 355 -10.85 -35.44 13.35
CA GLU A 355 -12.04 -35.94 12.66
C GLU A 355 -12.15 -37.45 12.86
N ILE A 356 -13.34 -37.92 13.25
CA ILE A 356 -13.60 -39.34 13.51
C ILE A 356 -14.08 -40.02 12.23
N GLY A 357 -13.39 -41.09 11.83
CA GLY A 357 -13.66 -41.78 10.57
C GLY A 357 -14.60 -42.99 10.65
N ASN A 358 -14.98 -43.44 11.85
CA ASN A 358 -15.73 -44.70 12.05
C ASN A 358 -17.02 -44.58 12.87
N LEU A 359 -17.45 -43.39 13.25
CA LEU A 359 -18.68 -43.15 14.04
C LEU A 359 -19.58 -42.15 13.30
N GLU A 360 -20.89 -42.32 13.46
CA GLU A 360 -21.93 -41.41 12.91
C GLU A 360 -22.59 -40.53 13.99
N ASP A 361 -22.50 -40.94 15.27
CA ASP A 361 -23.05 -40.19 16.41
C ASP A 361 -22.09 -39.09 16.86
N ASP A 362 -22.56 -37.99 17.45
CA ASP A 362 -21.69 -36.87 17.90
C ASP A 362 -21.20 -36.99 19.36
N ASP A 363 -21.65 -38.02 20.11
CA ASP A 363 -21.31 -38.20 21.53
C ASP A 363 -20.10 -39.14 21.72
N HIS A 364 -18.96 -38.53 22.02
CA HIS A 364 -17.66 -39.21 22.08
C HIS A 364 -16.91 -39.00 23.40
N GLU A 365 -17.57 -38.52 24.46
CA GLU A 365 -16.88 -38.19 25.72
C GLU A 365 -16.10 -39.37 26.33
N ASP A 366 -16.59 -40.59 26.09
CA ASP A 366 -16.01 -41.83 26.61
C ASP A 366 -15.10 -42.56 25.61
N TYR A 367 -14.86 -42.01 24.42
CA TYR A 367 -14.01 -42.64 23.40
C TYR A 367 -12.57 -42.13 23.46
N THR A 368 -11.64 -42.99 23.05
CA THR A 368 -10.22 -42.67 22.89
C THR A 368 -9.77 -42.99 21.48
N VAL A 369 -8.66 -42.39 21.06
CA VAL A 369 -8.05 -42.67 19.77
C VAL A 369 -7.52 -44.11 19.75
N ASN A 370 -8.03 -44.92 18.83
CA ASN A 370 -7.47 -46.24 18.54
C ASN A 370 -6.30 -46.12 17.54
N LEU A 371 -6.51 -45.35 16.47
CA LEU A 371 -5.51 -45.17 15.44
C LEU A 371 -5.70 -43.82 14.74
N CYS A 372 -4.63 -43.04 14.65
CA CYS A 372 -4.55 -41.92 13.71
C CYS A 372 -4.22 -42.47 12.31
N SER A 373 -5.12 -42.33 11.34
CA SER A 373 -4.92 -42.78 9.95
C SER A 373 -4.27 -41.71 9.07
N PHE A 374 -4.48 -40.44 9.42
CA PHE A 374 -3.90 -39.28 8.77
C PHE A 374 -3.51 -38.23 9.82
N PRO A 375 -2.33 -37.60 9.74
CA PRO A 375 -1.84 -36.75 10.81
C PRO A 375 -2.55 -35.40 10.85
N LEU A 376 -2.48 -34.75 12.02
CA LEU A 376 -2.81 -33.34 12.19
C LEU A 376 -1.74 -32.49 11.49
N ILE A 377 -2.17 -31.50 10.73
CA ILE A 377 -1.29 -30.57 10.01
C ILE A 377 -1.69 -29.14 10.36
N GLY A 378 -0.71 -28.32 10.75
CA GLY A 378 -0.96 -26.91 11.09
C GLY A 378 0.31 -26.14 11.40
N VAL A 379 0.15 -24.98 12.02
CA VAL A 379 1.26 -24.17 12.53
C VAL A 379 1.06 -23.90 14.02
N SER A 380 2.15 -23.95 14.79
CA SER A 380 2.15 -23.71 16.23
C SER A 380 1.16 -24.62 16.96
N LEU A 381 1.17 -25.93 16.67
CA LEU A 381 0.17 -26.88 17.17
C LEU A 381 0.11 -26.95 18.70
N ASN A 382 1.26 -26.71 19.35
CA ASN A 382 1.39 -26.67 20.80
C ASN A 382 0.91 -25.36 21.47
N SER A 383 0.51 -24.32 20.71
CA SER A 383 0.06 -23.04 21.25
C SER A 383 -1.46 -22.91 21.25
N GLU A 384 -2.10 -22.87 22.41
CA GLU A 384 -3.57 -22.66 22.47
C GLU A 384 -4.04 -21.34 21.83
N LYS A 385 -3.17 -20.33 21.79
CA LYS A 385 -3.50 -18.99 21.29
C LYS A 385 -3.21 -18.82 19.79
N ASP A 386 -2.10 -19.38 19.33
CA ASP A 386 -1.59 -19.13 17.97
C ASP A 386 -1.76 -20.33 17.03
N ARG A 387 -2.26 -21.47 17.54
CA ARG A 387 -2.53 -22.67 16.76
C ARG A 387 -3.47 -22.36 15.60
N LYS A 388 -3.04 -22.77 14.41
CA LYS A 388 -3.89 -22.82 13.22
C LYS A 388 -3.85 -24.21 12.66
N VAL A 389 -4.97 -24.92 12.77
CA VAL A 389 -5.19 -26.21 12.14
C VAL A 389 -5.48 -25.96 10.65
N LEU A 390 -4.75 -26.66 9.78
CA LEU A 390 -5.00 -26.67 8.34
C LEU A 390 -5.77 -27.92 7.95
N VAL A 391 -5.33 -29.07 8.45
CA VAL A 391 -5.97 -30.36 8.24
C VAL A 391 -6.06 -31.07 9.58
N PRO A 392 -7.26 -31.39 10.09
CA PRO A 392 -7.41 -32.16 11.31
C PRO A 392 -6.90 -33.59 11.13
N ALA A 393 -6.46 -34.21 12.23
CA ALA A 393 -6.09 -35.62 12.22
C ALA A 393 -7.32 -36.49 11.93
N LYS A 394 -7.22 -37.44 11.01
CA LYS A 394 -8.26 -38.48 10.86
C LYS A 394 -7.96 -39.63 11.79
N ILE A 395 -8.91 -39.95 12.67
CA ILE A 395 -8.74 -40.99 13.69
C ILE A 395 -9.84 -42.04 13.61
N ILE A 396 -9.51 -43.25 14.07
CA ILE A 396 -10.44 -44.32 14.39
C ILE A 396 -10.62 -44.29 15.90
N ALA A 397 -11.85 -44.10 16.36
CA ALA A 397 -12.20 -44.06 17.78
C ALA A 397 -12.56 -45.45 18.29
N ILE A 398 -12.24 -45.73 19.56
CA ILE A 398 -12.64 -46.95 20.27
C ILE A 398 -13.07 -46.61 21.70
N LYS A 399 -14.02 -47.38 22.26
CA LYS A 399 -14.32 -47.30 23.69
C LYS A 399 -13.20 -47.99 24.48
N PRO A 400 -12.64 -47.36 25.52
CA PRO A 400 -11.65 -48.00 26.37
C PRO A 400 -12.27 -49.20 27.09
N PRO A 401 -11.51 -50.27 27.36
CA PRO A 401 -12.01 -51.45 28.07
C PRO A 401 -12.60 -51.12 29.44
N LYS A 402 -13.64 -51.85 29.89
CA LYS A 402 -14.35 -51.62 31.17
C LYS A 402 -13.43 -51.53 32.41
N ALA A 403 -12.24 -52.13 32.39
CA ALA A 403 -11.27 -52.05 33.48
C ALA A 403 -10.72 -50.63 33.70
N GLU A 404 -10.56 -49.83 32.62
CA GLU A 404 -10.08 -48.44 32.69
C GLU A 404 -11.21 -47.46 33.00
N GLN A 405 -12.43 -47.74 32.53
CA GLN A 405 -13.64 -46.99 32.88
C GLN A 405 -13.90 -46.99 34.39
N THR A 406 -13.57 -48.09 35.08
CA THR A 406 -13.74 -48.20 36.55
C THR A 406 -12.76 -47.28 37.30
N THR A 407 -11.57 -47.06 36.75
CA THR A 407 -10.53 -46.19 37.32
C THR A 407 -10.84 -44.71 37.07
N MET A 408 -11.27 -44.37 35.85
CA MET A 408 -11.77 -43.02 35.49
C MET A 408 -13.03 -42.63 36.28
N ASN A 409 -13.99 -43.55 36.46
CA ASN A 409 -15.19 -43.31 37.25
C ASN A 409 -14.89 -43.21 38.76
N LYS A 410 -13.89 -43.94 39.28
CA LYS A 410 -13.40 -43.72 40.65
C LYS A 410 -12.79 -42.33 40.82
N PHE A 411 -12.01 -41.84 39.86
CA PHE A 411 -11.45 -40.49 39.90
C PHE A 411 -12.52 -39.39 39.81
N LYS A 412 -13.48 -39.49 38.88
CA LYS A 412 -14.62 -38.56 38.79
C LYS A 412 -15.44 -38.52 40.09
N ASN A 413 -15.69 -39.67 40.71
CA ASN A 413 -16.43 -39.75 41.99
C ASN A 413 -15.65 -39.22 43.21
N ILE A 414 -14.31 -39.26 43.18
CA ILE A 414 -13.49 -38.67 44.25
C ILE A 414 -13.50 -37.14 44.14
N ILE A 415 -13.44 -36.60 42.92
CA ILE A 415 -13.49 -35.14 42.71
C ILE A 415 -14.86 -34.59 43.10
N PHE A 416 -15.96 -35.23 42.68
CA PHE A 416 -17.32 -34.78 43.03
C PHE A 416 -17.66 -34.91 44.53
N LYS A 417 -17.00 -35.79 45.28
CA LYS A 417 -17.17 -35.88 46.74
C LYS A 417 -16.40 -34.82 47.52
N ASN A 418 -15.44 -34.13 46.90
CA ASN A 418 -14.64 -33.08 47.55
C ASN A 418 -15.13 -31.65 47.22
N THR A 419 -16.23 -31.51 46.47
CA THR A 419 -16.86 -30.23 46.10
C THR A 419 -18.29 -30.07 46.61
N GLN A 420 -18.74 -30.88 47.58
CA GLN A 420 -19.95 -30.62 48.38
C GLN A 420 -19.60 -30.20 49.80
#